data_AF-A0AAU9L8V0-F1
#
_entry.id   AF-A0AAU9L8V0-F1
#
_cell.length_a   1.000
_cell.length_b   1.000
_cell.length_c   1.000
_cell.angle_alpha   90.00
_cell.angle_beta   90.00
_cell.angle_gamma   90.00
#
_symmetry.space_group_name_H-M   'P 1'
#
loop_
_entity.id
_entity.type
_entity.pdbx_description
1 polymer ?
#
loop_
_entity_poly.entity_id
_entity_poly.type
_entity_poly.pdbx_seq_one_letter_code
_entity_poly.pdbx_strand_id
1 'polypeptide(L)'
;MSLSLYRRILRVARTWKGGSDGSKEQKWIRSEARRRFEENRTLVDPFAIEEAIEQGHNQVDVALHYKICYPRPHYVDPGTMGGESEFHRQSSRVNARRGRLHKSKVLNEYRSRDDR
;
A
#
# COMPACT_ATOMS: atom_id res chain seq x y z
N MET A 1 -27.19 -4.64 -2.74
CA MET A 1 -26.06 -4.15 -3.54
C MET A 1 -24.99 -3.48 -2.67
N SER A 2 -25.21 -2.30 -2.08
CA SER A 2 -24.20 -1.65 -1.21
C SER A 2 -24.03 -2.31 0.18
N LEU A 3 -25.13 -2.65 0.86
CA LEU A 3 -25.09 -3.33 2.17
C LEU A 3 -24.45 -4.72 2.12
N SER A 4 -24.61 -5.43 1.00
CA SER A 4 -23.98 -6.73 0.77
C SER A 4 -22.46 -6.60 0.68
N LEU A 5 -21.97 -5.58 -0.02
CA LEU A 5 -20.54 -5.24 -0.05
C LEU A 5 -20.02 -4.88 1.35
N TYR A 6 -20.73 -4.01 2.07
CA TYR A 6 -20.32 -3.62 3.43
C TYR A 6 -20.20 -4.83 4.37
N ARG A 7 -21.21 -5.72 4.36
CA ARG A 7 -21.18 -6.98 5.10
C ARG A 7 -20.07 -7.94 4.65
N ARG A 8 -19.70 -7.92 3.37
CA ARG A 8 -18.55 -8.68 2.84
C ARG A 8 -17.25 -8.13 3.43
N ILE A 9 -17.06 -6.81 3.41
CA ILE A 9 -15.87 -6.16 3.97
C ILE A 9 -15.74 -6.46 5.47
N LEU A 10 -16.84 -6.37 6.24
CA LEU A 10 -16.82 -6.69 7.67
C LEU A 10 -16.54 -8.18 7.96
N ARG A 11 -16.96 -9.10 7.08
CA ARG A 11 -16.57 -10.52 7.15
C ARG A 11 -15.07 -10.69 6.92
N VAL A 12 -14.55 -10.07 5.86
CA VAL A 12 -13.12 -10.05 5.54
C VAL A 12 -12.32 -9.50 6.72
N ALA A 13 -12.73 -8.37 7.31
CA ALA A 13 -12.09 -7.77 8.47
C ALA A 13 -12.13 -8.65 9.73
N ARG A 14 -13.03 -9.63 9.85
CA ARG A 14 -13.04 -10.58 10.98
C ARG A 14 -12.11 -11.76 10.74
N THR A 15 -12.02 -12.22 9.49
CA THR A 15 -11.21 -13.38 9.11
C THR A 15 -9.86 -12.97 8.53
N TRP A 16 -9.49 -11.69 8.61
CA TRP A 16 -8.25 -11.18 8.05
C TRP A 16 -7.06 -11.74 8.82
N LYS A 17 -6.29 -12.58 8.12
CA LYS A 17 -5.02 -13.19 8.54
C LYS A 17 -3.86 -12.53 7.81
N GLY A 18 -3.82 -11.19 7.80
CA GLY A 18 -2.64 -10.49 7.28
C GLY A 18 -1.47 -10.60 8.25
N GLY A 19 -0.42 -9.80 8.03
CA GLY A 19 0.93 -10.02 8.57
C GLY A 19 1.05 -9.99 10.10
N SER A 20 2.25 -9.69 10.60
CA SER A 20 2.57 -9.70 12.05
C SER A 20 1.60 -8.87 12.93
N ASP A 21 0.92 -7.88 12.35
CA ASP A 21 0.02 -6.93 13.02
C ASP A 21 -1.47 -7.12 12.66
N GLY A 22 -1.95 -8.36 12.54
CA GLY A 22 -3.32 -8.67 12.11
C GLY A 22 -4.43 -7.90 12.85
N SER A 23 -4.30 -7.61 14.15
CA SER A 23 -5.30 -6.81 14.89
C SER A 23 -5.40 -5.35 14.40
N LYS A 24 -4.27 -4.73 14.06
CA LYS A 24 -4.24 -3.36 13.54
C LYS A 24 -4.86 -3.29 12.15
N GLU A 25 -4.53 -4.26 11.29
CA GLU A 25 -5.08 -4.37 9.95
C GLU A 25 -6.59 -4.59 9.96
N GLN A 26 -7.09 -5.47 10.84
CA GLN A 26 -8.53 -5.67 11.01
C GLN A 26 -9.26 -4.39 11.45
N LYS A 27 -8.67 -3.61 12.37
CA LYS A 27 -9.21 -2.31 12.79
C LYS A 27 -9.20 -1.32 11.62
N TRP A 28 -8.10 -1.28 10.88
CA TRP A 28 -7.94 -0.41 9.71
C TRP A 28 -8.98 -0.70 8.62
N ILE A 29 -9.22 -1.98 8.28
CA ILE A 29 -10.23 -2.36 7.28
C ILE A 29 -11.62 -1.87 7.72
N ARG A 30 -11.97 -2.01 9.01
CA ARG A 30 -13.27 -1.53 9.54
C ARG A 30 -13.39 -0.01 9.46
N SER A 31 -12.35 0.73 9.86
CA SER A 31 -12.36 2.19 9.81
C SER A 31 -12.42 2.70 8.38
N GLU A 32 -11.65 2.10 7.47
CA GLU A 32 -11.62 2.49 6.06
C GLU A 32 -12.96 2.21 5.38
N ALA A 33 -13.57 1.05 5.65
CA ALA A 33 -14.90 0.73 5.12
C ALA A 33 -15.93 1.77 5.57
N ARG A 34 -15.93 2.15 6.86
CA ARG A 34 -16.83 3.17 7.37
C ARG A 34 -16.59 4.52 6.69
N ARG A 35 -15.32 4.94 6.57
CA ARG A 35 -14.93 6.20 5.93
C ARG A 35 -15.43 6.29 4.49
N ARG A 36 -15.16 5.25 3.68
CA ARG A 36 -15.55 5.21 2.26
C ARG A 36 -17.06 5.21 2.05
N PHE A 37 -17.82 4.54 2.92
CA PHE A 37 -19.29 4.56 2.83
C PHE A 37 -19.88 5.91 3.25
N GLU A 38 -19.27 6.58 4.24
CA GLU A 38 -19.69 7.92 4.64
C GLU A 38 -19.35 8.97 3.55
N GLU A 39 -18.19 8.87 2.92
CA GLU A 39 -17.79 9.74 1.81
C GLU A 39 -18.75 9.66 0.62
N ASN A 40 -19.30 8.48 0.35
CA ASN A 40 -20.27 8.26 -0.72
C ASN A 40 -21.74 8.46 -0.28
N ARG A 41 -22.00 8.94 0.94
CA ARG A 41 -23.37 9.05 1.49
C ARG A 41 -24.27 9.96 0.66
N THR A 42 -23.72 10.98 0.03
CA THR A 42 -24.46 11.95 -0.81
C THR A 42 -24.50 11.55 -2.28
N LEU A 43 -24.00 10.37 -2.65
CA LEU A 43 -24.03 9.90 -4.01
C LEU A 43 -25.46 9.48 -4.38
N VAL A 44 -26.03 10.15 -5.37
CA VAL A 44 -27.45 9.96 -5.77
C VAL A 44 -27.57 9.35 -7.18
N ASP A 45 -26.54 9.52 -8.02
CA ASP A 45 -26.53 8.99 -9.37
C ASP A 45 -26.44 7.45 -9.35
N PRO A 46 -27.43 6.74 -9.92
CA PRO A 46 -27.45 5.28 -9.92
C PRO A 46 -26.22 4.64 -10.57
N PHE A 47 -25.70 5.23 -11.65
CA PHE A 47 -24.54 4.70 -12.36
C PHE A 47 -23.26 4.83 -11.52
N ALA A 48 -23.03 6.01 -10.92
CA ALA A 48 -21.91 6.21 -10.01
C ALA A 48 -21.99 5.30 -8.77
N ILE A 49 -23.20 5.03 -8.25
CA ILE A 49 -23.39 4.09 -7.13
C ILE A 49 -22.98 2.67 -7.54
N GLU A 50 -23.39 2.21 -8.72
CA GLU A 50 -23.04 0.89 -9.23
C GLU A 50 -21.54 0.76 -9.44
N GLU A 51 -20.91 1.75 -10.08
CA GLU A 51 -19.46 1.81 -10.27
C GLU A 51 -18.72 1.78 -8.92
N ALA A 52 -19.14 2.58 -7.94
CA ALA A 52 -18.52 2.60 -6.62
C ALA A 52 -18.63 1.23 -5.90
N ILE A 53 -19.75 0.52 -6.08
CA ILE A 53 -19.94 -0.83 -5.54
C ILE A 53 -19.00 -1.81 -6.24
N GLU A 54 -18.93 -1.78 -7.57
CA GLU A 54 -18.04 -2.65 -8.36
C GLU A 54 -16.57 -2.43 -7.99
N GLN A 55 -16.13 -1.18 -7.93
CA GLN A 55 -14.78 -0.81 -7.48
C GLN A 55 -14.49 -1.31 -6.06
N GLY A 56 -15.47 -1.21 -5.16
CA GLY A 56 -15.34 -1.73 -3.81
C GLY A 56 -15.22 -3.26 -3.76
N HIS A 57 -15.92 -3.98 -4.63
CA HIS A 57 -15.74 -5.43 -4.80
C HIS A 57 -14.34 -5.77 -5.29
N ASN A 58 -13.90 -5.12 -6.38
CA ASN A 58 -12.58 -5.29 -6.97
C ASN A 58 -11.47 -5.04 -5.95
N GLN A 59 -11.57 -3.98 -5.16
CA GLN A 59 -10.61 -3.66 -4.10
C GLN A 59 -10.52 -4.76 -3.04
N VAL A 60 -11.65 -5.34 -2.62
CA VAL A 60 -11.67 -6.45 -1.67
C VAL A 60 -10.98 -7.69 -2.27
N ASP A 61 -11.22 -7.97 -3.54
CA ASP A 61 -10.62 -9.11 -4.24
C ASP A 61 -9.10 -8.95 -4.39
N VAL A 62 -8.63 -7.76 -4.77
CA VAL A 62 -7.20 -7.42 -4.79
C VAL A 62 -6.57 -7.58 -3.41
N ALA A 63 -7.22 -7.05 -2.36
CA ALA A 63 -6.72 -7.17 -1.00
C ALA A 63 -6.61 -8.63 -0.56
N LEU A 64 -7.61 -9.46 -0.85
CA LEU A 64 -7.60 -10.89 -0.51
C LEU A 64 -6.57 -11.68 -1.30
N HIS A 65 -6.34 -11.35 -2.57
CA HIS A 65 -5.36 -12.02 -3.43
C HIS A 65 -3.93 -11.74 -2.95
N TYR A 66 -3.61 -10.47 -2.66
CA TYR A 66 -2.25 -10.07 -2.28
C TYR A 66 -1.98 -10.07 -0.77
N LYS A 67 -3.00 -10.26 0.06
CA LYS A 67 -2.92 -10.13 1.53
C LYS A 67 -2.44 -8.75 2.00
N ILE A 68 -2.80 -7.71 1.26
CA ILE A 68 -2.47 -6.31 1.56
C ILE A 68 -3.78 -5.54 1.75
N CYS A 69 -4.03 -5.03 2.96
CA CYS A 69 -5.23 -4.24 3.24
C CYS A 69 -5.04 -2.75 2.92
N TYR A 70 -3.84 -2.23 3.12
CA TYR A 70 -3.52 -0.82 2.91
C TYR A 70 -3.54 -0.43 1.43
N PRO A 71 -3.84 0.85 1.11
CA PRO A 71 -3.68 1.36 -0.24
C PRO A 71 -2.21 1.19 -0.66
N ARG A 72 -1.99 0.72 -1.89
CA ARG A 72 -0.64 0.65 -2.45
C ARG A 72 -0.14 2.08 -2.66
N PRO A 73 1.08 2.43 -2.21
CA PRO A 73 1.69 3.69 -2.58
C PRO A 73 1.75 3.77 -4.11
N HIS A 74 1.31 4.90 -4.68
CA HIS A 74 1.54 5.19 -6.08
C HIS A 74 3.03 5.49 -6.25
N TYR A 75 3.81 4.46 -6.60
CA TYR A 75 5.18 4.65 -7.07
C TYR A 75 5.10 5.11 -8.52
N VAL A 76 5.10 6.42 -8.70
CA VAL A 76 5.42 7.00 -9.99
C VAL A 76 6.94 7.02 -10.09
N ASP A 77 7.51 6.35 -11.09
CA ASP A 77 8.93 6.52 -11.38
C ASP A 77 9.20 8.00 -11.67
N PRO A 78 10.23 8.62 -11.06
CA PRO A 78 10.57 10.00 -11.36
C PRO A 78 10.89 10.13 -12.86
N GLY A 79 9.94 10.63 -13.64
CA GLY A 79 9.98 10.68 -15.11
C GLY A 79 8.74 10.12 -15.82
N THR A 80 7.86 9.37 -15.15
CA THR A 80 6.64 8.81 -15.77
C THR A 80 5.45 9.78 -15.73
N MET A 81 5.37 10.66 -14.72
CA MET A 81 4.46 11.82 -14.74
C MET A 81 5.26 13.01 -15.27
N GLY A 82 5.06 13.37 -16.54
CA GLY A 82 5.67 14.54 -17.16
C GLY A 82 5.10 15.85 -16.62
N GLY A 83 5.38 16.17 -15.36
CA GLY A 83 4.77 17.31 -14.66
C GLY A 83 5.64 18.03 -13.63
N GLU A 84 6.85 17.54 -13.32
CA GLU A 84 7.81 18.29 -12.51
C GLU A 84 9.06 18.54 -13.36
N SER A 85 9.10 19.70 -14.00
CA SER A 85 10.23 20.18 -14.82
C SER A 85 11.54 20.35 -14.03
N GLU A 86 11.52 20.14 -12.72
CA GLU A 86 12.62 20.41 -11.80
C GLU A 86 13.14 19.16 -11.06
N PHE A 87 12.74 17.95 -11.46
CA PHE A 87 13.30 16.72 -10.88
C PHE A 87 14.77 16.52 -11.30
N HIS A 88 15.68 17.17 -10.59
CA HIS A 88 17.12 16.99 -10.77
C HIS A 88 17.56 15.72 -10.04
N ARG A 89 18.01 14.72 -10.82
CA ARG A 89 18.65 13.52 -10.28
C ARG A 89 19.89 13.90 -9.46
N GLN A 90 19.75 14.01 -8.13
CA GLN A 90 20.82 14.32 -7.17
C GLN A 90 21.90 13.20 -7.07
N SER A 91 21.68 12.04 -7.70
CA SER A 91 22.65 10.95 -7.71
C SER A 91 23.75 11.21 -8.74
N SER A 92 24.86 11.79 -8.32
CA SER A 92 26.09 11.82 -9.12
C SER A 92 26.83 10.47 -9.03
N ARG A 93 27.62 10.13 -10.07
CA ARG A 93 28.51 8.95 -10.05
C ARG A 93 29.50 8.97 -8.86
N VAL A 94 29.78 10.15 -8.31
CA VAL A 94 30.62 10.35 -7.11
C VAL A 94 29.92 9.83 -5.85
N ASN A 95 28.61 10.09 -5.70
CA ASN A 95 27.82 9.60 -4.57
C ASN A 95 27.68 8.07 -4.57
N ALA A 96 27.59 7.45 -5.75
CA ALA A 96 27.56 5.99 -5.90
C ALA A 96 28.87 5.30 -5.46
N ARG A 97 30.02 5.99 -5.54
CA ARG A 97 31.31 5.46 -5.04
C ARG A 97 31.41 5.54 -3.51
N ARG A 98 30.91 6.62 -2.89
CA ARG A 98 30.90 6.77 -1.42
C ARG A 98 30.06 5.68 -0.74
N GLY A 99 28.91 5.32 -1.32
CA GLY A 99 28.06 4.23 -0.79
C GLY A 99 28.69 2.83 -0.86
N ARG A 100 29.52 2.54 -1.88
CA ARG A 100 30.23 1.25 -2.00
C ARG A 100 31.28 1.06 -0.91
N LEU A 101 32.02 2.11 -0.57
CA LEU A 101 33.08 2.07 0.45
C LEU A 101 32.51 1.84 1.86
N HIS A 102 31.32 2.39 2.14
CA HIS A 102 30.64 2.17 3.42
C HIS A 102 30.16 0.71 3.55
N LYS A 103 29.58 0.15 2.49
CA LYS A 103 29.11 -1.25 2.50
C LYS A 103 30.25 -2.25 2.62
N SER A 104 31.40 -2.02 1.97
CA SER A 104 32.56 -2.92 2.09
C SER A 104 33.22 -2.89 3.47
N LYS A 105 33.23 -1.73 4.14
CA LYS A 105 33.75 -1.58 5.50
C LYS A 105 32.90 -2.37 6.51
N VAL A 106 31.57 -2.21 6.44
CA VAL A 106 30.61 -2.93 7.28
C VAL A 106 30.69 -4.45 7.03
N LEU A 107 30.86 -4.89 5.79
CA LEU A 107 30.94 -6.32 5.47
C LEU A 107 32.21 -6.99 6.00
N ASN A 108 33.35 -6.29 5.98
CA ASN A 108 34.60 -6.78 6.57
C ASN A 108 34.53 -6.86 8.09
N GLU A 109 33.85 -5.91 8.74
CA GLU A 109 33.68 -5.91 10.19
C GLU A 109 32.89 -7.11 10.70
N TYR A 110 31.94 -7.62 9.90
CA TYR A 110 31.23 -8.87 10.19
C TYR A 110 32.07 -10.12 9.87
N ARG A 111 32.82 -10.13 8.77
CA ARG A 111 33.67 -11.27 8.37
C ARG A 111 34.78 -11.61 9.36
N SER A 112 35.31 -10.62 10.08
CA SER A 112 36.41 -10.83 11.04
C SER A 112 35.97 -11.40 12.39
N ARG A 113 34.67 -11.61 12.63
CA ARG A 113 34.14 -12.12 13.91
C ARG A 113 33.85 -13.63 13.91
N ASP A 114 33.86 -14.27 12.74
CA ASP A 114 33.54 -15.72 12.61
C ASP A 114 34.79 -16.63 12.56
N ASP A 115 36.01 -16.08 12.58
CA ASP A 115 37.28 -16.85 12.53
C ASP A 115 38.07 -16.86 13.87
N ARG A 116 37.39 -16.95 15.03
CA ARG A 116 38.04 -17.25 16.32
C ARG A 116 37.31 -18.31 17.12
#